data_AF-A0A2E5FHC0-F1
#
_entry.id   AF-A0A2E5FHC0-F1
#
_cell.length_a   1.000
_cell.length_b   1.000
_cell.length_c   1.000
_cell.angle_alpha   90.00
_cell.angle_beta   90.00
_cell.angle_gamma   90.00
#
_symmetry.space_group_name_H-M   'P 1'
#
loop_
_entity.id
_entity.type
_entity.pdbx_description
1 polymer ?
#
loop_
_entity_poly.entity_id
_entity_poly.type
_entity_poly.pdbx_seq_one_letter_code
_entity_poly.pdbx_strand_id
1 'polypeptide(L)'
;MVNSFIWSGDHWKKGDFDFLSLSDREGVYETFLIRDGLIQNKNLHFERFIAGCRFLNLPESLGPDIPENLNGEWTLRWARWHGCPAGNIAHLWEGTLQPKKNQINVGLVSVRSVPKVPELKVKHLALLKRVKLKQSLKKEYGWDDYLIVDQDKILEGSNWGFMILMNGKWIIPHFKKGLLQSTTLTKILNEGEFEGVNVVQDDINLSDLKKANSLKGPSSSGFRNLNIVSDKVVDF
;
A
#
# COMPACT_ATOMS: atom_id res chain seq x y z
N MET A 1 0.05 20.27 -16.49
CA MET A 1 1.15 19.28 -16.52
C MET A 1 1.53 19.00 -15.09
N VAL A 2 1.56 17.74 -14.67
CA VAL A 2 2.04 17.38 -13.33
C VAL A 2 3.54 17.65 -13.31
N ASN A 3 4.06 18.33 -12.28
CA ASN A 3 5.51 18.45 -12.08
C ASN A 3 6.05 17.08 -11.69
N SER A 4 6.50 16.31 -12.68
CA SER A 4 7.05 14.97 -12.55
C SER A 4 8.53 14.92 -12.92
N PHE A 5 9.29 14.14 -12.15
CA PHE A 5 10.71 13.89 -12.36
C PHE A 5 10.99 12.40 -12.30
N ILE A 6 11.91 11.95 -13.14
CA ILE A 6 12.40 10.58 -13.18
C ILE A 6 13.87 10.59 -12.79
N TRP A 7 14.23 9.67 -11.89
CA TRP A 7 15.60 9.37 -11.54
C TRP A 7 16.00 8.05 -12.19
N SER A 8 17.17 8.02 -12.82
CA SER A 8 17.77 6.82 -13.38
C SER A 8 19.27 6.81 -13.05
N GLY A 9 19.64 6.15 -11.95
CA GLY A 9 21.03 5.91 -11.56
C GLY A 9 21.69 7.08 -10.85
N ASP A 10 21.81 8.24 -11.52
CA ASP A 10 22.67 9.32 -11.02
C ASP A 10 22.02 10.71 -11.01
N HIS A 11 20.95 10.91 -11.79
CA HIS A 11 20.37 12.25 -11.98
C HIS A 11 18.85 12.23 -12.11
N TRP A 12 18.24 13.30 -11.59
CA TRP A 12 16.83 13.64 -11.80
C TRP A 12 16.64 14.38 -13.12
N LYS A 13 15.62 14.00 -13.90
CA LYS A 13 15.23 14.67 -15.15
C LYS A 13 13.72 14.84 -15.18
N LYS A 14 13.23 15.94 -15.76
CA LYS A 14 11.78 16.12 -15.98
C LYS A 14 11.26 15.05 -16.94
N GLY A 15 10.13 14.44 -16.62
CA GLY A 15 9.52 13.44 -17.49
C GLY A 15 8.45 12.61 -16.79
N ASP A 16 7.67 11.89 -17.59
CA ASP A 16 6.60 11.00 -17.14
C ASP A 16 7.01 9.54 -17.28
N PHE A 17 6.70 8.73 -16.26
CA PHE A 17 6.98 7.29 -16.26
C PHE A 17 5.79 6.50 -15.74
N ASP A 18 5.35 5.52 -16.53
CA ASP A 18 4.25 4.63 -16.14
C ASP A 18 4.79 3.35 -15.48
N PHE A 19 4.62 3.26 -14.16
CA PHE A 19 4.97 2.06 -13.40
C PHE A 19 4.09 0.85 -13.72
N LEU A 20 2.91 1.03 -14.31
CA LEU A 20 2.07 -0.11 -14.72
C LEU A 20 2.74 -0.91 -15.85
N SER A 21 3.58 -0.28 -16.67
CA SER A 21 4.41 -0.98 -17.66
C SER A 21 5.41 -1.97 -17.04
N LEU A 22 5.69 -1.84 -15.75
CA LEU A 22 6.57 -2.75 -15.00
C LEU A 22 5.80 -3.88 -14.31
N SER A 23 4.47 -3.93 -14.42
CA SER A 23 3.64 -4.81 -13.59
C SER A 23 3.80 -6.31 -13.84
N ASP A 24 4.45 -6.69 -14.94
CA ASP A 24 4.80 -8.07 -15.28
C ASP A 24 6.28 -8.41 -15.01
N ARG A 25 7.05 -7.45 -14.49
CA ARG A 25 8.46 -7.66 -14.18
C ARG A 25 8.65 -8.25 -12.79
N GLU A 26 9.65 -9.09 -12.65
CA GLU A 26 10.10 -9.59 -11.36
C GLU A 26 10.94 -8.53 -10.65
N GLY A 27 10.35 -7.88 -9.66
CA GLY A 27 11.01 -6.81 -8.93
C GLY A 27 10.21 -6.30 -7.74
N VAL A 28 10.74 -5.29 -7.08
CA VAL A 28 10.17 -4.66 -5.88
C VAL A 28 9.97 -3.17 -6.08
N TYR A 29 9.05 -2.60 -5.31
CA TYR A 29 8.84 -1.17 -5.31
C TYR A 29 8.38 -0.64 -3.94
N GLU A 30 8.60 0.66 -3.75
CA GLU A 30 8.06 1.44 -2.65
C GLU A 30 7.34 2.69 -3.14
N THR A 31 6.40 3.17 -2.32
CA THR A 31 5.78 4.48 -2.51
C THR A 31 5.96 5.26 -1.22
N PHE A 32 6.70 6.36 -1.29
CA PHE A 32 6.98 7.26 -0.18
C PHE A 32 6.13 8.52 -0.28
N LEU A 33 5.71 9.02 0.89
CA LEU A 33 5.29 10.40 1.05
C LEU A 33 6.51 11.24 1.43
N ILE A 34 6.71 12.36 0.77
CA ILE A 34 7.73 13.35 1.09
C ILE A 34 7.02 14.63 1.52
N ARG A 35 7.44 15.20 2.65
CA ARG A 35 6.97 16.50 3.16
C ARG A 35 8.17 17.37 3.44
N ASP A 36 8.22 18.53 2.77
CA ASP A 36 9.29 19.53 2.96
C ASP A 36 10.68 18.88 2.92
N GLY A 37 10.93 18.08 1.88
CA GLY A 37 12.18 17.36 1.65
C GLY A 37 12.38 16.08 2.47
N LEU A 38 11.46 15.75 3.39
CA LEU A 38 11.60 14.60 4.29
C LEU A 38 10.71 13.42 3.91
N ILE A 39 11.33 12.26 3.67
CA ILE A 39 10.64 10.98 3.49
C ILE A 39 9.96 10.58 4.80
N GLN A 40 8.64 10.44 4.75
CA GLN A 40 7.84 9.96 5.87
C GLN A 40 8.03 8.45 6.05
N ASN A 41 8.15 7.99 7.29
CA ASN A 41 8.39 6.58 7.63
C ASN A 41 9.63 5.96 6.94
N LYS A 42 10.67 6.79 6.68
CA LYS A 42 11.86 6.43 5.89
C LYS A 42 12.43 5.05 6.25
N ASN A 43 12.72 4.80 7.52
CA ASN A 43 13.34 3.55 7.97
C ASN A 43 12.45 2.34 7.65
N LEU A 44 11.15 2.41 7.96
CA LEU A 44 10.21 1.32 7.70
C LEU A 44 10.09 1.00 6.20
N HIS A 45 10.09 2.02 5.34
CA HIS A 45 10.06 1.78 3.89
C HIS A 45 11.37 1.19 3.39
N PHE A 46 12.53 1.67 3.88
CA PHE A 46 13.84 1.17 3.45
C PHE A 46 14.07 -0.27 3.91
N GLU A 47 13.73 -0.60 5.15
CA GLU A 47 13.76 -1.96 5.67
C GLU A 47 12.91 -2.91 4.81
N ARG A 48 11.68 -2.51 4.48
CA ARG A 48 10.78 -3.32 3.64
C ARG A 48 11.30 -3.47 2.21
N PHE A 49 11.85 -2.40 1.63
CA PHE A 49 12.46 -2.45 0.29
C PHE A 49 13.67 -3.38 0.25
N ILE A 50 14.59 -3.25 1.20
CA ILE A 50 15.79 -4.10 1.32
C ILE A 50 15.40 -5.56 1.54
N ALA A 51 14.43 -5.83 2.41
CA ALA A 51 13.92 -7.19 2.62
C ALA A 51 13.37 -7.79 1.30
N GLY A 52 12.68 -6.98 0.50
CA GLY A 52 12.22 -7.38 -0.82
C GLY A 52 13.34 -7.63 -1.83
N CYS A 53 14.37 -6.78 -1.84
CA CYS A 53 15.57 -6.97 -2.66
C CYS A 53 16.26 -8.29 -2.33
N ARG A 54 16.52 -8.55 -1.04
CA ARG A 54 17.11 -9.81 -0.55
C ARG A 54 16.30 -11.01 -0.98
N PHE A 55 14.98 -10.92 -0.85
CA PHE A 55 14.08 -12.00 -1.21
C PHE A 55 14.13 -12.37 -2.71
N LEU A 56 14.22 -11.38 -3.60
CA LEU A 56 14.31 -11.58 -5.04
C LEU A 56 15.75 -11.66 -5.58
N ASN A 57 16.75 -11.73 -4.69
CA ASN A 57 18.18 -11.68 -5.05
C ASN A 57 18.53 -10.47 -5.94
N LEU A 58 17.98 -9.30 -5.61
CA LEU A 58 18.28 -8.02 -6.25
C LEU A 58 19.31 -7.25 -5.39
N PRO A 59 20.22 -6.46 -5.99
CA PRO A 59 21.14 -5.66 -5.20
C PRO A 59 20.39 -4.66 -4.31
N GLU A 60 20.84 -4.54 -3.06
CA GLU A 60 20.27 -3.65 -2.05
C GLU A 60 20.59 -2.18 -2.38
N SER A 61 19.67 -1.29 -2.03
CA SER A 61 19.86 0.16 -2.16
C SER A 61 19.07 0.84 -1.07
N LEU A 62 19.71 1.78 -0.39
CA LEU A 62 19.00 2.85 0.31
C LEU A 62 18.38 3.72 -0.80
N GLY A 63 17.15 4.20 -0.62
CA GLY A 63 16.38 4.89 -1.66
C GLY A 63 17.09 6.12 -2.27
N PRO A 64 16.46 6.83 -3.22
CA PRO A 64 17.12 7.92 -3.93
C PRO A 64 17.39 9.10 -3.00
N ASP A 65 18.43 9.86 -3.30
CA ASP A 65 18.60 11.20 -2.75
C ASP A 65 17.46 12.10 -3.23
N ILE A 66 16.79 12.70 -2.25
CA ILE A 66 15.67 13.62 -2.50
C ILE A 66 16.25 14.98 -2.88
N PRO A 67 15.78 15.62 -3.96
CA PRO A 67 16.22 16.96 -4.34
C PRO A 67 16.17 17.95 -3.17
N GLU A 68 17.31 18.60 -2.90
CA GLU A 68 17.40 19.74 -1.99
C GLU A 68 16.48 20.86 -2.53
N ASN A 69 15.60 21.43 -1.71
CA ASN A 69 14.56 22.43 -2.07
C ASN A 69 13.19 21.88 -2.52
N LEU A 70 12.89 20.61 -2.24
CA LEU A 70 11.52 20.08 -2.34
C LEU A 70 10.62 20.62 -1.23
N ASN A 71 9.91 21.71 -1.49
CA ASN A 71 8.91 22.27 -0.57
C ASN A 71 7.52 21.65 -0.79
N GLY A 72 6.72 21.56 0.27
CA GLY A 72 5.36 21.01 0.19
C GLY A 72 5.34 19.49 0.14
N GLU A 73 4.31 18.93 -0.51
CA GLU A 73 4.05 17.50 -0.49
C GLU A 73 4.21 16.82 -1.83
N TRP A 74 4.92 15.69 -1.78
CA TRP A 74 5.31 14.95 -2.96
C TRP A 74 5.12 13.46 -2.72
N THR A 75 4.80 12.75 -3.79
CA THR A 75 4.85 11.30 -3.79
C THR A 75 6.01 10.82 -4.63
N LEU A 76 6.78 9.89 -4.07
CA LEU A 76 7.90 9.24 -4.75
C LEU A 76 7.60 7.77 -4.87
N ARG A 77 7.64 7.24 -6.10
CA ARG A 77 7.66 5.80 -6.33
C ARG A 77 9.07 5.37 -6.72
N TRP A 78 9.57 4.33 -6.05
CA TRP A 78 10.90 3.77 -6.25
C TRP A 78 10.78 2.30 -6.58
N ALA A 79 11.46 1.83 -7.62
CA ALA A 79 11.45 0.40 -7.96
C ALA A 79 12.79 -0.10 -8.48
N ARG A 80 12.93 -1.42 -8.35
CA ARG A 80 14.04 -2.22 -8.87
C ARG A 80 13.51 -3.55 -9.39
N TRP A 81 14.11 -4.05 -10.46
CA TRP A 81 13.79 -5.36 -11.04
C TRP A 81 15.02 -5.97 -11.71
N HIS A 82 14.95 -7.25 -12.07
CA HIS A 82 16.04 -7.92 -12.78
C HIS A 82 16.28 -7.31 -14.17
N GLY A 83 17.53 -6.93 -14.45
CA GLY A 83 17.87 -6.23 -15.69
C GLY A 83 17.38 -4.77 -15.74
N CYS A 84 17.14 -4.13 -14.59
CA CYS A 84 16.88 -2.69 -14.52
C CYS A 84 18.11 -1.91 -15.06
N PRO A 85 17.99 -1.17 -16.19
CA PRO A 85 19.14 -0.57 -16.87
C PRO A 85 19.91 0.44 -16.02
N ALA A 86 19.20 1.13 -15.12
CA ALA A 86 19.76 2.16 -14.24
C ALA A 86 19.97 1.65 -12.80
N GLY A 87 19.86 0.35 -12.56
CA GLY A 87 19.87 -0.25 -11.23
C GLY A 87 18.56 -0.04 -10.46
N ASN A 88 18.13 1.20 -10.28
CA ASN A 88 16.81 1.56 -9.76
C ASN A 88 16.18 2.65 -10.63
N ILE A 89 14.84 2.78 -10.56
CA ILE A 89 14.11 3.91 -11.12
C ILE A 89 13.28 4.56 -10.03
N ALA A 90 13.30 5.90 -10.01
CA ALA A 90 12.40 6.69 -9.20
C ALA A 90 11.52 7.58 -10.06
N HIS A 91 10.27 7.78 -9.67
CA HIS A 91 9.38 8.79 -10.21
C HIS A 91 8.82 9.60 -9.06
N LEU A 92 9.08 10.89 -9.10
CA LEU A 92 8.66 11.87 -8.14
C LEU A 92 7.62 12.78 -8.79
N TRP A 93 6.50 13.03 -8.13
CA TRP A 93 5.51 13.97 -8.64
C TRP A 93 4.86 14.77 -7.51
N GLU A 94 4.52 16.02 -7.85
CA GLU A 94 3.79 16.93 -6.98
C GLU A 94 2.34 16.43 -6.79
N GLY A 95 1.86 16.37 -5.55
CA GLY A 95 0.50 15.90 -5.26
C GLY A 95 0.15 15.92 -3.77
N THR A 96 -1.09 16.33 -3.48
CA THR A 96 -1.59 16.71 -2.14
C THR A 96 -2.12 15.57 -1.24
N LEU A 97 -2.06 15.86 0.06
CA LEU A 97 -2.64 15.27 1.29
C LEU A 97 -4.12 14.85 1.33
N GLN A 98 -4.87 14.89 0.22
CA GLN A 98 -6.25 14.38 0.24
C GLN A 98 -6.28 13.09 -0.57
N PRO A 99 -6.80 11.98 -0.03
CA PRO A 99 -7.24 10.88 -0.86
C PRO A 99 -8.04 11.46 -2.03
N LYS A 100 -7.80 11.02 -3.28
CA LYS A 100 -8.64 11.44 -4.43
C LYS A 100 -10.14 11.27 -4.13
N LYS A 101 -10.46 10.37 -3.20
CA LYS A 101 -11.76 10.25 -2.55
C LYS A 101 -11.56 10.01 -1.05
N ASN A 102 -12.13 10.87 -0.20
CA ASN A 102 -12.10 10.73 1.26
C ASN A 102 -12.85 9.47 1.75
N GLN A 103 -13.70 8.91 0.90
CA GLN A 103 -14.35 7.61 1.09
C GLN A 103 -14.29 6.80 -0.20
N ILE A 104 -14.04 5.50 -0.09
CA ILE A 104 -14.10 4.56 -1.22
C ILE A 104 -15.10 3.44 -0.96
N ASN A 105 -15.74 2.97 -2.02
CA ASN A 105 -16.61 1.80 -1.98
C ASN A 105 -15.77 0.52 -2.08
N VAL A 106 -15.87 -0.36 -1.09
CA VAL A 106 -15.03 -1.56 -0.97
C VAL A 106 -15.92 -2.79 -0.88
N GLY A 107 -15.67 -3.79 -1.74
CA GLY A 107 -16.33 -5.09 -1.62
C GLY A 107 -15.47 -6.14 -0.92
N LEU A 108 -15.99 -7.35 -0.82
CA LEU A 108 -15.34 -8.49 -0.17
C LEU A 108 -15.03 -9.57 -1.20
N VAL A 109 -13.78 -10.01 -1.25
CA VAL A 109 -13.31 -11.04 -2.18
C VAL A 109 -12.68 -12.18 -1.39
N SER A 110 -13.17 -13.40 -1.60
CA SER A 110 -12.53 -14.59 -1.02
C SER A 110 -11.29 -14.95 -1.82
N VAL A 111 -10.29 -15.49 -1.13
CA VAL A 111 -9.18 -16.18 -1.78
C VAL A 111 -9.23 -17.65 -1.40
N ARG A 112 -9.13 -18.54 -2.40
CA ARG A 112 -9.16 -20.00 -2.16
C ARG A 112 -8.10 -20.48 -1.18
N SER A 113 -6.96 -19.78 -1.14
CA SER A 113 -5.94 -19.95 -0.11
C SER A 113 -5.03 -18.73 -0.09
N VAL A 114 -4.71 -18.18 1.08
CA VAL A 114 -3.57 -17.28 1.24
C VAL A 114 -2.31 -18.14 1.08
N PRO A 115 -1.46 -17.88 0.07
CA PRO A 115 -0.21 -18.62 -0.06
C PRO A 115 0.60 -18.48 1.22
N LYS A 116 1.02 -19.59 1.84
CA LYS A 116 1.96 -19.55 2.99
C LYS A 116 3.39 -19.27 2.53
N VAL A 117 3.55 -18.46 1.50
CA VAL A 117 4.83 -18.27 0.80
C VAL A 117 5.42 -16.90 1.20
N PRO A 118 6.74 -16.82 1.47
CA PRO A 118 7.37 -15.59 1.97
C PRO A 118 7.19 -14.34 1.08
N GLU A 119 6.88 -14.53 -0.20
CA GLU A 119 6.61 -13.56 -1.27
C GLU A 119 5.56 -12.52 -0.86
N LEU A 120 4.56 -12.90 -0.05
CA LEU A 120 3.51 -12.00 0.39
C LEU A 120 4.05 -10.84 1.26
N LYS A 121 5.22 -11.02 1.90
CA LYS A 121 5.86 -9.99 2.72
C LYS A 121 6.57 -8.93 1.88
N VAL A 122 6.71 -9.18 0.57
CA VAL A 122 7.46 -8.35 -0.35
C VAL A 122 6.51 -7.50 -1.18
N LYS A 123 6.79 -6.20 -1.22
CA LYS A 123 6.07 -5.28 -2.09
C LYS A 123 6.58 -5.40 -3.53
N HIS A 124 6.12 -6.44 -4.22
CA HIS A 124 6.61 -6.81 -5.55
C HIS A 124 5.84 -6.14 -6.69
N LEU A 125 6.46 -6.08 -7.88
CA LEU A 125 5.91 -5.48 -9.10
C LEU A 125 4.82 -6.32 -9.77
N ALA A 126 4.70 -7.63 -9.48
CA ALA A 126 3.69 -8.54 -10.03
C ALA A 126 2.23 -8.22 -9.59
N LEU A 127 1.73 -7.04 -9.97
CA LEU A 127 0.45 -6.46 -9.55
C LEU A 127 -0.65 -6.66 -10.58
N LEU A 128 -0.34 -7.14 -11.79
CA LEU A 128 -1.28 -7.16 -12.91
C LEU A 128 -2.60 -7.88 -12.58
N LYS A 129 -2.53 -9.02 -11.85
CA LYS A 129 -3.72 -9.74 -11.39
C LYS A 129 -4.60 -8.88 -10.47
N ARG A 130 -4.00 -8.21 -9.49
CA ARG A 130 -4.71 -7.31 -8.54
C ARG A 130 -5.33 -6.11 -9.29
N VAL A 131 -4.62 -5.54 -10.27
CA VAL A 131 -5.10 -4.42 -11.11
C VAL A 131 -6.28 -4.85 -12.00
N LYS A 132 -6.16 -5.97 -12.71
CA LYS A 132 -7.23 -6.50 -13.57
C LYS A 132 -8.48 -6.84 -12.77
N LEU A 133 -8.33 -7.48 -11.61
CA LEU A 133 -9.44 -7.77 -10.71
C LEU A 133 -10.15 -6.48 -10.27
N LYS A 134 -9.39 -5.48 -9.81
CA LYS A 134 -9.93 -4.18 -9.40
C LYS A 134 -10.71 -3.50 -10.53
N GLN A 135 -10.20 -3.53 -11.77
CA GLN A 135 -10.90 -2.99 -12.94
C GLN A 135 -12.20 -3.75 -13.23
N SER A 136 -12.18 -5.08 -13.15
CA SER A 136 -13.37 -5.92 -13.35
C SER A 136 -14.45 -5.62 -12.31
N LEU A 137 -14.07 -5.60 -11.02
CA LEU A 137 -14.99 -5.31 -9.92
C LEU A 137 -15.57 -3.89 -10.02
N LYS A 138 -14.77 -2.91 -10.48
CA LYS A 138 -15.25 -1.56 -10.75
C LYS A 138 -16.32 -1.54 -11.84
N LYS A 139 -16.10 -2.29 -12.93
CA LYS A 139 -17.02 -2.37 -14.07
C LYS A 139 -18.32 -3.11 -13.71
N GLU A 140 -18.22 -4.20 -12.97
CA GLU A 140 -19.33 -5.09 -12.67
C GLU A 140 -20.17 -4.61 -11.47
N TYR A 141 -19.51 -4.14 -10.40
CA TYR A 141 -20.16 -3.81 -9.13
C TYR A 141 -20.02 -2.35 -8.71
N GLY A 142 -19.26 -1.54 -9.46
CA GLY A 142 -18.98 -0.14 -9.10
C GLY A 142 -17.96 0.03 -7.96
N TRP A 143 -17.36 -1.06 -7.47
CA TRP A 143 -16.42 -1.05 -6.34
C TRP A 143 -15.13 -0.31 -6.68
N ASP A 144 -14.69 0.59 -5.79
CA ASP A 144 -13.42 1.29 -5.93
C ASP A 144 -12.22 0.44 -5.50
N ASP A 145 -12.43 -0.56 -4.64
CA ASP A 145 -11.40 -1.52 -4.20
C ASP A 145 -12.07 -2.75 -3.53
N TYR A 146 -11.29 -3.66 -2.96
CA TYR A 146 -11.79 -4.83 -2.21
C TYR A 146 -10.94 -5.15 -0.98
N LEU A 147 -11.54 -5.79 0.01
CA LEU A 147 -10.86 -6.51 1.10
C LEU A 147 -10.79 -7.99 0.79
N ILE A 148 -9.67 -8.60 1.14
CA ILE A 148 -9.41 -10.03 0.99
C ILE A 148 -9.93 -10.75 2.23
N VAL A 149 -10.69 -11.82 2.00
CA VAL A 149 -11.28 -12.67 3.02
C VAL A 149 -10.73 -14.10 2.89
N ASP A 150 -10.25 -14.66 3.99
CA ASP A 150 -9.86 -16.06 4.12
C ASP A 150 -10.78 -16.73 5.13
N GLN A 151 -11.70 -17.55 4.62
CA GLN A 151 -12.82 -18.11 5.36
C GLN A 151 -13.70 -16.99 5.96
N ASP A 152 -13.59 -16.74 7.26
CA ASP A 152 -14.30 -15.66 7.97
C ASP A 152 -13.38 -14.48 8.31
N LYS A 153 -12.06 -14.60 8.11
CA LYS A 153 -11.08 -13.59 8.52
C LYS A 153 -10.82 -12.58 7.41
N ILE A 154 -10.85 -11.31 7.75
CA ILE A 154 -10.51 -10.21 6.86
C ILE A 154 -9.04 -9.86 7.02
N LEU A 155 -8.33 -9.80 5.90
CA LEU A 155 -6.87 -9.80 5.87
C LEU A 155 -6.27 -8.42 5.57
N GLU A 156 -6.43 -7.96 4.33
CA GLU A 156 -5.93 -6.69 3.82
C GLU A 156 -6.82 -6.22 2.68
N GLY A 157 -6.65 -4.97 2.24
CA GLY A 157 -7.16 -4.51 0.95
C GLY A 157 -6.29 -5.00 -0.21
N SER A 158 -6.66 -4.64 -1.44
CA SER A 158 -5.96 -5.12 -2.65
C SER A 158 -4.46 -4.85 -2.72
N ASN A 159 -3.87 -3.95 -1.92
CA ASN A 159 -2.42 -3.74 -1.78
C ASN A 159 -2.07 -2.81 -0.59
N TRP A 160 -2.90 -2.84 0.45
CA TRP A 160 -2.87 -1.90 1.57
C TRP A 160 -3.57 -2.52 2.79
N GLY A 161 -3.10 -2.29 4.01
CA GLY A 161 -3.77 -2.74 5.24
C GLY A 161 -4.89 -1.81 5.68
N PHE A 162 -5.72 -2.17 6.65
CA PHE A 162 -6.82 -1.32 7.14
C PHE A 162 -6.90 -1.32 8.67
N MET A 163 -7.79 -0.50 9.22
CA MET A 163 -8.16 -0.50 10.63
C MET A 163 -9.67 -0.37 10.80
N ILE A 164 -10.21 -0.96 11.85
CA ILE A 164 -11.63 -0.90 12.24
C ILE A 164 -11.73 -0.26 13.63
N LEU A 165 -12.68 0.65 13.81
CA LEU A 165 -13.04 1.19 15.13
C LEU A 165 -14.20 0.37 15.68
N MET A 166 -13.98 -0.31 16.80
CA MET A 166 -15.00 -1.10 17.47
C MET A 166 -14.72 -1.10 18.98
N ASN A 167 -15.77 -1.01 19.80
CA ASN A 167 -15.66 -1.03 21.27
C ASN A 167 -14.69 0.05 21.81
N GLY A 168 -14.68 1.23 21.20
CA GLY A 168 -13.85 2.37 21.64
C GLY A 168 -12.34 2.21 21.38
N LYS A 169 -11.91 1.28 20.52
CA LYS A 169 -10.51 1.10 20.13
C LYS A 169 -10.36 0.86 18.63
N TRP A 170 -9.24 1.31 18.07
CA TRP A 170 -8.83 0.93 16.72
C TRP A 170 -8.20 -0.46 16.75
N ILE A 171 -8.61 -1.32 15.82
CA ILE A 171 -8.08 -2.66 15.65
C ILE A 171 -7.48 -2.74 14.26
N ILE A 172 -6.20 -3.09 14.17
CA ILE A 172 -5.51 -3.41 12.92
C ILE A 172 -5.46 -4.94 12.80
N PRO A 173 -5.85 -5.53 11.65
CA PRO A 173 -5.74 -6.97 11.45
C PRO A 173 -4.31 -7.44 11.69
N HIS A 174 -4.16 -8.63 12.27
CA HIS A 174 -2.87 -9.30 12.24
C HIS A 174 -2.40 -9.52 10.80
N PHE A 175 -1.19 -9.06 10.49
CA PHE A 175 -0.50 -9.39 9.23
C PHE A 175 0.00 -10.85 9.18
N LYS A 176 -0.64 -11.77 9.91
CA LYS A 176 -0.33 -13.21 9.91
C LYS A 176 -0.54 -13.77 8.49
N LYS A 177 0.11 -14.90 8.19
CA LYS A 177 0.09 -15.58 6.87
C LYS A 177 0.78 -14.80 5.72
N GLY A 178 1.75 -13.96 6.05
CA GLY A 178 2.66 -13.39 5.07
C GLY A 178 2.21 -12.07 4.46
N LEU A 179 1.07 -11.49 4.84
CA LEU A 179 0.54 -10.26 4.26
C LEU A 179 1.51 -9.06 4.32
N LEU A 180 1.30 -8.10 3.41
CA LEU A 180 2.20 -6.95 3.29
C LEU A 180 2.06 -6.02 4.49
N GLN A 181 3.10 -5.95 5.31
CA GLN A 181 3.11 -5.07 6.47
C GLN A 181 3.13 -3.60 6.05
N SER A 182 2.07 -2.87 6.35
CA SER A 182 1.95 -1.43 6.04
C SER A 182 2.87 -0.59 6.95
N THR A 183 3.72 0.26 6.37
CA THR A 183 4.61 1.16 7.12
C THR A 183 3.81 2.14 7.96
N THR A 184 2.74 2.71 7.40
CA THR A 184 1.84 3.63 8.12
C THR A 184 1.17 2.96 9.32
N LEU A 185 0.62 1.76 9.15
CA LEU A 185 -0.07 1.07 10.24
C LEU A 185 0.93 0.53 11.29
N THR A 186 2.14 0.18 10.87
CA THR A 186 3.21 -0.23 11.80
C THR A 186 3.63 0.93 12.69
N LYS A 187 3.78 2.14 12.12
CA LYS A 187 4.05 3.34 12.92
C LYS A 187 2.95 3.58 13.95
N ILE A 188 1.68 3.53 13.54
CA ILE A 188 0.54 3.73 14.43
C ILE A 188 0.47 2.66 15.53
N LEU A 189 0.72 1.40 15.20
CA LEU A 189 0.79 0.33 16.20
C LEU A 189 1.91 0.58 17.22
N ASN A 190 3.07 1.07 16.78
CA ASN A 190 4.19 1.38 17.67
C ASN A 190 3.90 2.60 18.56
N GLU A 191 3.16 3.59 18.04
CA GLU A 191 2.70 4.75 18.82
C GLU A 191 1.59 4.36 19.80
N GLY A 192 0.82 3.30 19.52
CA GLY A 192 -0.23 2.77 20.37
C GLY A 192 -1.54 3.58 20.36
N GLU A 193 -1.60 4.63 19.55
CA GLU A 193 -2.74 5.55 19.49
C GLU A 193 -2.94 6.11 18.08
N PHE A 194 -4.20 6.34 17.71
CA PHE A 194 -4.59 7.04 16.49
C PHE A 194 -5.82 7.91 16.78
N GLU A 195 -5.72 9.21 16.50
CA GLU A 195 -6.80 10.18 16.73
C GLU A 195 -7.33 10.19 18.19
N GLY A 196 -6.47 10.09 19.21
CA GLY A 196 -6.91 10.08 20.61
C GLY A 196 -7.35 8.70 21.13
N VAL A 197 -7.32 7.67 20.28
CA VAL A 197 -7.92 6.36 20.55
C VAL A 197 -6.86 5.27 20.51
N ASN A 198 -6.87 4.39 21.50
CA ASN A 198 -5.94 3.27 21.62
C ASN A 198 -6.03 2.35 20.39
N VAL A 199 -4.87 1.90 19.92
CA VAL A 199 -4.71 1.01 18.78
C VAL A 199 -4.17 -0.34 19.25
N VAL A 200 -4.87 -1.41 18.88
CA VAL A 200 -4.43 -2.78 19.13
C VAL A 200 -4.35 -3.58 17.84
N GLN A 201 -3.59 -4.68 17.88
CA GLN A 201 -3.61 -5.67 16.82
C GLN A 201 -4.44 -6.88 17.25
N ASP A 202 -5.38 -7.29 16.40
CA ASP A 202 -6.22 -8.48 16.63
C ASP A 202 -6.71 -9.05 15.29
N ASP A 203 -7.33 -10.23 15.30
CA ASP A 203 -8.02 -10.75 14.11
C ASP A 203 -9.37 -10.02 13.92
N ILE A 204 -9.76 -9.81 12.66
CA ILE A 204 -11.06 -9.21 12.30
C ILE A 204 -11.84 -10.22 11.48
N ASN A 205 -13.08 -10.50 11.88
CA ASN A 205 -13.96 -11.43 11.19
C ASN A 205 -15.08 -10.70 10.41
N LEU A 206 -15.76 -11.39 9.49
CA LEU A 206 -16.88 -10.79 8.74
C LEU A 206 -17.99 -10.26 9.65
N SER A 207 -18.27 -11.00 10.75
CA SER A 207 -19.28 -10.59 11.72
C SER A 207 -18.95 -9.28 12.45
N ASP A 208 -17.68 -8.86 12.47
CA ASP A 208 -17.25 -7.63 13.12
C ASP A 208 -17.53 -6.38 12.27
N LEU A 209 -17.66 -6.53 10.95
CA LEU A 209 -18.05 -5.43 10.06
C LEU A 209 -19.38 -4.79 10.46
N LYS A 210 -20.33 -5.61 10.96
CA LYS A 210 -21.65 -5.15 11.41
C LYS A 210 -21.62 -4.39 12.73
N LYS A 211 -20.57 -4.58 13.52
CA LYS A 211 -20.35 -3.94 14.83
C LYS A 211 -19.46 -2.71 14.72
N ALA A 212 -18.82 -2.52 13.56
CA ALA A 212 -17.87 -1.46 13.31
C ALA A 212 -18.52 -0.08 13.41
N ASN A 213 -17.91 0.83 14.15
CA ASN A 213 -18.27 2.25 14.12
C ASN A 213 -17.64 2.95 12.90
N SER A 214 -16.45 2.52 12.49
CA SER A 214 -15.72 3.11 11.37
C SER A 214 -14.70 2.14 10.80
N LEU A 215 -14.39 2.28 9.51
CA LEU A 215 -13.28 1.60 8.86
C LEU A 215 -12.42 2.62 8.13
N LYS A 216 -11.10 2.53 8.30
CA LYS A 216 -10.12 3.41 7.65
C LYS A 216 -9.01 2.62 6.98
N GLY A 217 -8.50 3.13 5.86
CA GLY A 217 -7.33 2.59 5.16
C GLY A 217 -6.30 3.69 4.88
N PRO A 218 -5.00 3.42 4.99
CA PRO A 218 -3.96 4.38 4.65
C PRO A 218 -3.94 4.62 3.13
N SER A 219 -3.69 5.86 2.74
CA SER A 219 -3.29 6.27 1.39
C SER A 219 -1.87 6.84 1.43
N SER A 220 -1.31 7.13 0.26
CA SER A 220 -0.06 7.92 0.16
C SER A 220 -0.18 9.33 0.77
N SER A 221 -1.39 9.74 1.13
CA SER A 221 -1.76 11.09 1.55
C SER A 221 -2.52 11.12 2.89
N GLY A 222 -2.47 10.07 3.72
CA GLY A 222 -3.16 10.02 5.01
C GLY A 222 -4.11 8.83 5.12
N PHE A 223 -5.36 9.07 5.53
CA PHE A 223 -6.38 8.03 5.71
C PHE A 223 -7.64 8.34 4.90
N ARG A 224 -8.30 7.28 4.42
CA ARG A 224 -9.62 7.33 3.79
C ARG A 224 -10.58 6.43 4.52
N ASN A 225 -11.85 6.82 4.53
CA ASN A 225 -12.94 6.00 5.03
C ASN A 225 -13.23 4.86 4.04
N LEU A 226 -13.56 3.69 4.56
CA LEU A 226 -13.92 2.51 3.78
C LEU A 226 -15.42 2.24 3.96
N ASN A 227 -16.16 2.29 2.87
CA ASN A 227 -17.56 1.95 2.84
C ASN A 227 -17.71 0.52 2.30
N ILE A 228 -18.04 -0.44 3.18
CA ILE A 228 -18.32 -1.81 2.74
C ILE A 228 -19.67 -1.82 2.04
N VAL A 229 -19.66 -2.03 0.72
CA VAL A 229 -20.88 -1.89 -0.11
C VAL A 229 -21.67 -3.19 -0.26
N SER A 230 -21.15 -4.31 0.22
CA SER A 230 -21.85 -5.60 0.21
C SER A 230 -21.30 -6.54 1.28
N ASP A 231 -22.21 -7.26 1.95
CA ASP A 231 -21.89 -8.40 2.82
C ASP A 231 -21.58 -9.67 2.01
N LYS A 232 -21.84 -9.67 0.69
CA LYS A 232 -21.57 -10.81 -0.18
C LYS A 232 -20.08 -10.89 -0.49
N VAL A 233 -19.49 -12.03 -0.15
CA VAL A 233 -18.13 -12.38 -0.55
C VAL A 233 -18.15 -12.94 -1.98
N VAL A 234 -17.34 -12.37 -2.87
CA VAL A 234 -17.17 -12.83 -4.26
C VAL A 234 -15.96 -13.76 -4.33
N ASP A 235 -16.13 -14.95 -4.91
CA ASP A 235 -15.03 -15.90 -5.07
C ASP A 235 -14.14 -15.56 -6.26
N PHE A 236 -12.82 -15.56 -6.05
CA PHE A 236 -11.83 -15.35 -7.11
C PHE A 236 -10.63 -16.30 -7.00
#